data_AF-A0A6S6S7T8-F1
#
_entry.id   AF-A0A6S6S7T8-F1
#
_cell.length_a   1.000
_cell.length_b   1.000
_cell.length_c   1.000
_cell.angle_alpha   90.00
_cell.angle_beta   90.00
_cell.angle_gamma   90.00
#
_symmetry.space_group_name_H-M   'P 1'
#
loop_
_entity.id
_entity.type
_entity.pdbx_description
1 polymer ?
#
loop_
_entity_poly.entity_id
_entity_poly.type
_entity_poly.pdbx_seq_one_letter_code
_entity_poly.pdbx_strand_id
1 'polypeptide(L)'
;MMQFYYILLFLATSFCACNSITKAEETTTTYTTNLDRSVLSDTAIEQDSNLPESQQPTTLNKDDKYTSFDRTSIEANLKAKVANKQPLVVHLFVPLCDNEHQGIVPTTASLGNGFSLRSNLYWATTNGVKRYFKEKKHWKLLQSIKNVYKDSVVLERVIFRRTYPNQATVYIIADAYRGDKMLATLNHFSRAMSNNYSKKITLPDSSRIDIHGGADLVVFNGHNGFLDFAEDIPTKFYNTTNSKKDMVAIACFANEYFEREALRAQAYPIVRAKSTLHPGAFIVSAIIDDWAMLQPVEEMRLSAGSAYCNIHNCSVQTSKNLFYKGWCPENLDSSF
;
A
#
# COMPACT_ATOMS: atom_id res chain seq x y z
N MET A 1 14.61 38.93 -54.36
CA MET A 1 14.62 40.29 -53.79
C MET A 1 13.48 40.37 -52.78
N MET A 2 13.79 40.89 -51.58
CA MET A 2 12.94 41.16 -50.39
C MET A 2 11.45 41.49 -50.67
N GLN A 3 10.47 41.30 -49.78
CA GLN A 3 10.46 41.60 -48.34
C GLN A 3 9.21 41.01 -47.63
N PHE A 4 9.32 40.93 -46.30
CA PHE A 4 8.42 40.34 -45.30
C PHE A 4 7.23 41.24 -44.82
N TYR A 5 6.38 40.61 -43.97
CA TYR A 5 5.50 41.13 -42.87
C TYR A 5 4.01 41.37 -43.19
N TYR A 6 3.00 41.08 -42.35
CA TYR A 6 2.72 40.16 -41.21
C TYR A 6 1.23 40.44 -40.80
N ILE A 7 0.60 39.56 -39.98
CA ILE A 7 -0.48 39.82 -39.00
C ILE A 7 -1.99 39.53 -39.31
N LEU A 8 -2.47 38.52 -38.55
CA LEU A 8 -3.73 38.27 -37.81
C LEU A 8 -5.16 38.35 -38.40
N LEU A 9 -5.82 37.19 -38.25
CA LEU A 9 -7.14 36.88 -37.65
C LEU A 9 -8.34 37.81 -37.89
N PHE A 10 -9.42 37.25 -38.45
CA PHE A 10 -10.78 37.25 -37.87
C PHE A 10 -11.66 36.29 -38.69
N LEU A 11 -12.19 35.23 -38.05
CA LEU A 11 -13.25 34.39 -38.63
C LEU A 11 -14.43 34.42 -37.67
N ALA A 12 -15.39 35.29 -37.98
CA ALA A 12 -16.71 35.29 -37.42
C ALA A 12 -17.56 34.25 -38.17
N THR A 13 -18.24 33.37 -37.44
CA THR A 13 -19.39 32.64 -37.98
C THR A 13 -20.57 32.74 -37.03
N SER A 14 -21.71 32.97 -37.66
CA SER A 14 -22.93 33.53 -37.10
C SER A 14 -23.76 32.56 -36.27
N PHE A 15 -24.48 33.17 -35.35
CA PHE A 15 -25.69 32.69 -34.70
C PHE A 15 -26.73 32.17 -35.71
N CYS A 16 -27.39 31.06 -35.35
CA CYS A 16 -28.80 30.87 -35.64
C CYS A 16 -29.46 30.18 -34.43
N ALA A 17 -30.40 30.89 -33.82
CA ALA A 17 -31.21 30.43 -32.70
C ALA A 17 -32.54 29.90 -33.22
N CYS A 18 -33.04 28.82 -32.61
CA CYS A 18 -34.46 28.60 -32.45
C CYS A 18 -34.71 27.91 -31.10
N ASN A 19 -35.27 28.69 -30.18
CA ASN A 19 -35.86 28.23 -28.93
C ASN A 19 -37.27 27.71 -29.21
N SER A 20 -37.62 26.56 -28.63
CA SER A 20 -38.64 26.46 -27.59
C SER A 20 -38.95 24.98 -27.32
N ILE A 21 -39.01 24.59 -26.04
CA ILE A 21 -40.15 23.89 -25.42
C ILE A 21 -39.80 23.47 -23.97
N THR A 22 -40.60 24.05 -23.06
CA THR A 22 -41.06 23.61 -21.73
C THR A 22 -40.10 23.32 -20.57
N LYS A 23 -40.32 24.11 -19.51
CA LYS A 23 -40.05 23.86 -18.09
C LYS A 23 -40.38 22.42 -17.67
N ALA A 24 -39.45 21.79 -16.96
CA ALA A 24 -39.73 20.73 -16.00
C ALA A 24 -38.86 20.96 -14.75
N GLU A 25 -39.45 20.70 -13.59
CA GLU A 25 -39.03 21.09 -12.26
C GLU A 25 -37.65 20.54 -11.83
N GLU A 26 -36.87 21.39 -11.17
CA GLU A 26 -35.70 20.99 -10.39
C GLU A 26 -36.14 20.09 -9.24
N THR A 27 -35.88 18.79 -9.37
CA THR A 27 -35.93 17.87 -8.24
C THR A 27 -34.51 17.73 -7.69
N THR A 28 -34.22 18.46 -6.61
CA THR A 28 -32.99 18.31 -5.82
C THR A 28 -32.97 16.88 -5.27
N THR A 29 -32.23 15.99 -5.93
CA THR A 29 -32.03 14.62 -5.43
C THR A 29 -30.78 14.64 -4.56
N THR A 30 -31.00 14.71 -3.26
CA THR A 30 -30.00 14.51 -2.22
C THR A 30 -29.42 13.10 -2.37
N TYR A 31 -28.14 12.99 -2.73
CA TYR A 31 -27.41 11.72 -2.61
C TYR A 31 -27.16 11.43 -1.13
N THR A 32 -28.16 10.88 -0.45
CA THR A 32 -27.94 10.16 0.81
C THR A 32 -27.23 8.86 0.48
N THR A 33 -25.91 8.83 0.68
CA THR A 33 -25.13 7.60 0.73
C THR A 33 -25.58 6.81 1.96
N ASN A 34 -26.49 5.85 1.74
CA ASN A 34 -26.74 4.80 2.71
C ASN A 34 -25.43 4.01 2.89
N LEU A 35 -24.76 4.19 4.03
CA LEU A 35 -23.70 3.31 4.48
C LEU A 35 -24.29 1.90 4.64
N ASP A 36 -23.98 1.05 3.68
CA ASP A 36 -24.29 -0.37 3.73
C ASP A 36 -23.48 -1.03 4.85
N ARG A 37 -24.11 -1.20 6.02
CA ARG A 37 -23.55 -1.89 7.20
C ARG A 37 -23.39 -3.41 7.00
N SER A 38 -23.69 -3.96 5.82
CA SER A 38 -23.55 -5.40 5.56
C SER A 38 -22.12 -5.86 5.21
N VAL A 39 -21.14 -4.95 5.12
CA VAL A 39 -19.71 -5.28 4.88
C VAL A 39 -19.03 -5.97 6.09
N LEU A 40 -19.75 -6.18 7.18
CA LEU A 40 -19.19 -6.74 8.42
C LEU A 40 -19.27 -8.27 8.57
N SER A 41 -19.89 -9.01 7.63
CA SER A 41 -20.25 -10.41 7.91
C SER A 41 -19.19 -11.46 7.52
N ASP A 42 -18.19 -11.12 6.70
CA ASP A 42 -16.96 -11.93 6.56
C ASP A 42 -15.81 -11.39 7.43
N THR A 43 -16.09 -10.34 8.21
CA THR A 43 -15.24 -9.76 9.27
C THR A 43 -15.80 -10.04 10.68
N ALA A 44 -16.78 -10.94 10.79
CA ALA A 44 -17.44 -11.31 12.04
C ALA A 44 -16.50 -12.08 12.98
N ILE A 45 -16.52 -11.62 14.23
CA ILE A 45 -15.71 -12.03 15.38
C ILE A 45 -16.31 -13.30 15.99
N GLU A 46 -15.54 -14.39 16.11
CA GLU A 46 -15.73 -15.31 17.23
C GLU A 46 -14.95 -14.75 18.41
N GLN A 47 -15.66 -14.26 19.43
CA GLN A 47 -15.07 -13.93 20.72
C GLN A 47 -14.85 -15.24 21.47
N ASP A 48 -13.61 -15.73 21.48
CA ASP A 48 -13.21 -16.79 22.40
C ASP A 48 -13.11 -16.17 23.80
N SER A 49 -14.07 -16.52 24.66
CA SER A 49 -14.35 -15.84 25.93
C SER A 49 -13.60 -16.42 27.13
N ASN A 50 -12.51 -17.17 26.93
CA ASN A 50 -11.72 -17.72 28.04
C ASN A 50 -10.21 -17.61 27.80
N LEU A 51 -9.63 -16.45 28.13
CA LEU A 51 -8.19 -16.32 28.39
C LEU A 51 -7.96 -16.04 29.89
N PRO A 52 -7.05 -16.76 30.57
CA PRO A 52 -6.80 -16.58 32.00
C PRO A 52 -6.25 -15.18 32.33
N GLU A 53 -6.66 -14.67 33.48
CA GLU A 53 -6.48 -13.29 33.99
C GLU A 53 -5.01 -12.82 34.16
N SER A 54 -4.01 -13.66 33.84
CA SER A 54 -2.58 -13.31 33.93
C SER A 54 -1.93 -12.88 32.60
N GLN A 55 -2.72 -12.54 31.56
CA GLN A 55 -2.23 -12.04 30.27
C GLN A 55 -3.04 -10.84 29.74
N GLN A 56 -3.39 -9.86 30.57
CA GLN A 56 -3.96 -8.61 30.06
C GLN A 56 -2.87 -7.71 29.46
N PRO A 57 -2.96 -7.31 28.18
CA PRO A 57 -2.06 -6.32 27.58
C PRO A 57 -2.30 -4.95 28.22
N THR A 58 -1.23 -4.24 28.57
CA THR A 58 -1.28 -2.82 28.92
C THR A 58 -1.82 -2.05 27.72
N THR A 59 -3.06 -1.57 27.81
CA THR A 59 -3.69 -0.72 26.79
C THR A 59 -3.00 0.64 26.73
N LEU A 60 -2.32 0.93 25.62
CA LEU A 60 -1.78 2.27 25.33
C LEU A 60 -2.94 3.26 25.10
N ASN A 61 -2.83 4.48 25.62
CA ASN A 61 -3.91 5.46 25.63
C ASN A 61 -3.94 6.24 24.30
N LYS A 62 -5.15 6.63 23.86
CA LYS A 62 -5.36 7.40 22.60
C LYS A 62 -4.75 8.81 22.63
N ASP A 63 -4.49 9.33 23.83
CA ASP A 63 -3.97 10.67 24.10
C ASP A 63 -2.44 10.68 24.31
N ASP A 64 -1.80 9.52 24.21
CA ASP A 64 -0.34 9.43 24.28
C ASP A 64 0.24 10.10 23.03
N LYS A 65 0.96 11.21 23.22
CA LYS A 65 1.78 11.81 22.16
C LYS A 65 2.67 10.71 21.60
N TYR A 66 2.36 10.23 20.39
CA TYR A 66 3.12 9.15 19.77
C TYR A 66 4.52 9.66 19.43
N THR A 67 5.45 9.43 20.35
CA THR A 67 6.86 9.67 20.12
C THR A 67 7.36 8.64 19.10
N SER A 68 8.17 9.12 18.16
CA SER A 68 8.93 8.24 17.29
C SER A 68 9.72 7.23 18.13
N PHE A 69 9.91 6.03 17.59
CA PHE A 69 10.63 4.95 18.26
C PHE A 69 11.69 4.34 17.35
N ASP A 70 12.73 3.76 17.92
CA ASP A 70 13.78 3.10 17.15
C ASP A 70 13.41 1.67 16.70
N ARG A 71 14.15 1.14 15.73
CA ARG A 71 13.91 -0.17 15.12
C ARG A 71 14.59 -1.34 15.87
N THR A 72 15.20 -1.12 17.04
CA THR A 72 16.09 -2.09 17.70
C THR A 72 15.40 -3.41 18.02
N SER A 73 14.18 -3.35 18.60
CA SER A 73 13.41 -4.55 18.94
C SER A 73 12.98 -5.35 17.71
N ILE A 74 12.62 -4.65 16.63
CA ILE A 74 12.27 -5.28 15.34
C ILE A 74 13.49 -5.99 14.76
N GLU A 75 14.66 -5.33 14.75
CA GLU A 75 15.91 -5.92 14.25
C GLU A 75 16.34 -7.15 15.04
N ALA A 76 16.24 -7.11 16.37
CA ALA A 76 16.53 -8.24 17.23
C ALA A 76 15.64 -9.45 16.89
N ASN A 77 14.33 -9.20 16.70
CA ASN A 77 13.38 -10.24 16.31
C ASN A 77 13.70 -10.83 14.94
N LEU A 78 13.98 -9.99 13.92
CA LEU A 78 14.34 -10.47 12.59
C LEU A 78 15.63 -11.30 12.60
N LYS A 79 16.67 -10.84 13.32
CA LYS A 79 17.92 -11.59 13.51
C LYS A 79 17.67 -12.94 14.16
N ALA A 80 16.85 -12.98 15.21
CA ALA A 80 16.49 -14.22 15.90
C ALA A 80 15.72 -15.18 14.98
N LYS A 81 14.76 -14.70 14.18
CA LYS A 81 14.05 -15.54 13.21
C LYS A 81 15.00 -16.17 12.20
N VAL A 82 15.91 -15.38 11.62
CA VAL A 82 16.90 -15.88 10.65
C VAL A 82 17.83 -16.91 11.30
N ALA A 83 18.35 -16.63 12.51
CA ALA A 83 19.20 -17.58 13.25
C ALA A 83 18.49 -18.91 13.56
N ASN A 84 17.20 -18.83 13.89
CA ASN A 84 16.36 -19.99 14.19
C ASN A 84 15.73 -20.62 12.94
N LYS A 85 16.14 -20.21 11.73
CA LYS A 85 15.60 -20.67 10.44
C LYS A 85 14.08 -20.53 10.32
N GLN A 86 13.49 -19.59 11.06
CA GLN A 86 12.10 -19.21 10.94
C GLN A 86 11.93 -18.28 9.73
N PRO A 87 10.85 -18.43 8.94
CA PRO A 87 10.66 -17.59 7.78
C PRO A 87 10.33 -16.15 8.16
N LEU A 88 10.81 -15.22 7.34
CA LEU A 88 10.37 -13.83 7.33
C LEU A 88 9.16 -13.70 6.41
N VAL A 89 8.14 -12.97 6.85
CA VAL A 89 6.87 -12.84 6.14
C VAL A 89 6.61 -11.38 5.78
N VAL A 90 6.40 -11.15 4.49
CA VAL A 90 6.02 -9.85 3.93
C VAL A 90 4.59 -9.92 3.41
N HIS A 91 3.71 -9.01 3.85
CA HIS A 91 2.35 -8.89 3.32
C HIS A 91 2.18 -7.61 2.52
N LEU A 92 1.93 -7.75 1.21
CA LEU A 92 1.80 -6.69 0.21
C LEU A 92 0.32 -6.43 -0.08
N PHE A 93 -0.08 -5.18 0.10
CA PHE A 93 -1.43 -4.67 -0.14
C PHE A 93 -1.38 -3.82 -1.41
N VAL A 94 -1.97 -4.33 -2.49
CA VAL A 94 -1.90 -3.72 -3.82
C VAL A 94 -3.31 -3.31 -4.26
N PRO A 95 -3.74 -2.06 -4.03
CA PRO A 95 -4.95 -1.55 -4.64
C PRO A 95 -4.74 -1.51 -6.16
N LEU A 96 -5.55 -2.25 -6.92
CA LEU A 96 -5.47 -2.24 -8.37
C LEU A 96 -5.80 -0.84 -8.91
N CYS A 97 -5.04 -0.40 -9.91
CA CYS A 97 -5.23 0.91 -10.55
C CYS A 97 -6.63 1.02 -11.14
N ASP A 98 -7.37 2.07 -10.81
CA ASP A 98 -8.76 2.23 -11.22
C ASP A 98 -9.04 3.66 -11.70
N ASN A 99 -9.30 3.82 -12.99
CA ASN A 99 -9.58 5.13 -13.60
C ASN A 99 -10.92 5.73 -13.15
N GLU A 100 -11.87 4.90 -12.71
CA GLU A 100 -13.26 5.31 -12.42
C GLU A 100 -13.46 5.64 -10.95
N HIS A 101 -12.77 4.90 -10.05
CA HIS A 101 -13.06 4.94 -8.61
C HIS A 101 -11.96 5.61 -7.76
N GLN A 102 -10.81 5.95 -8.35
CA GLN A 102 -9.68 6.55 -7.63
C GLN A 102 -9.38 7.95 -8.19
N GLY A 103 -8.91 8.86 -7.33
CA GLY A 103 -8.49 10.22 -7.70
C GLY A 103 -7.16 10.27 -8.46
N ILE A 104 -6.91 9.32 -9.36
CA ILE A 104 -5.68 9.22 -10.16
C ILE A 104 -5.80 10.01 -11.46
N VAL A 105 -4.65 10.41 -12.01
CA VAL A 105 -4.59 10.78 -13.42
C VAL A 105 -4.87 9.52 -14.25
N PRO A 106 -5.93 9.48 -15.07
CA PRO A 106 -6.32 8.27 -15.77
C PRO A 106 -5.21 7.74 -16.68
N THR A 107 -5.03 6.42 -16.69
CA THR A 107 -4.21 5.71 -17.69
C THR A 107 -5.12 5.12 -18.78
N THR A 108 -4.60 4.23 -19.62
CA THR A 108 -5.44 3.53 -20.62
C THR A 108 -6.52 2.68 -19.94
N ALA A 109 -7.68 2.53 -20.57
CA ALA A 109 -8.80 1.75 -20.02
C ALA A 109 -8.41 0.31 -19.63
N SER A 110 -7.47 -0.30 -20.34
CA SER A 110 -6.97 -1.65 -20.03
C SER A 110 -6.11 -1.68 -18.76
N LEU A 111 -5.22 -0.71 -18.59
CA LEU A 111 -4.30 -0.64 -17.44
C LEU A 111 -4.99 -0.12 -16.17
N GLY A 112 -5.95 0.78 -16.32
CA GLY A 112 -6.73 1.40 -15.26
C GLY A 112 -8.05 0.69 -14.96
N ASN A 113 -8.20 -0.58 -15.37
CA ASN A 113 -9.33 -1.41 -14.95
C ASN A 113 -9.00 -2.06 -13.60
N GLY A 114 -9.61 -1.54 -12.53
CA GLY A 114 -9.43 -2.01 -11.15
C GLY A 114 -9.98 -3.41 -10.85
N PHE A 115 -10.63 -4.05 -11.83
CA PHE A 115 -11.18 -5.39 -11.74
C PHE A 115 -10.34 -6.42 -12.53
N SER A 116 -9.34 -5.97 -13.29
CA SER A 116 -8.58 -6.82 -14.22
C SER A 116 -7.28 -7.37 -13.62
N LEU A 117 -7.27 -8.64 -13.23
CA LEU A 117 -6.03 -9.36 -12.88
C LEU A 117 -5.10 -9.63 -14.09
N ARG A 118 -5.56 -9.35 -15.32
CA ARG A 118 -4.84 -9.70 -16.56
C ARG A 118 -4.05 -8.55 -17.16
N SER A 119 -4.46 -7.31 -16.88
CA SER A 119 -3.89 -6.12 -17.52
C SER A 119 -3.54 -5.00 -16.55
N ASN A 120 -4.05 -5.03 -15.30
CA ASN A 120 -3.92 -3.89 -14.39
C ASN A 120 -2.46 -3.44 -14.19
N LEU A 121 -2.27 -2.11 -14.21
CA LEU A 121 -0.98 -1.45 -14.11
C LEU A 121 -0.11 -1.97 -12.96
N TYR A 122 -0.69 -2.15 -11.77
CA TYR A 122 0.02 -2.51 -10.56
C TYR A 122 0.14 -4.01 -10.31
N TRP A 123 -0.43 -4.86 -11.18
CA TRP A 123 -0.47 -6.31 -10.98
C TRP A 123 0.14 -7.13 -12.10
N ALA A 124 -0.26 -6.84 -13.35
CA ALA A 124 -0.05 -7.73 -14.49
C ALA A 124 0.91 -7.19 -15.55
N THR A 125 1.41 -5.95 -15.38
CA THR A 125 2.45 -5.38 -16.25
C THR A 125 3.85 -5.83 -15.84
N THR A 126 4.87 -5.58 -16.66
CA THR A 126 6.27 -5.91 -16.32
C THR A 126 6.72 -5.30 -14.99
N ASN A 127 6.12 -4.16 -14.59
CA ASN A 127 6.36 -3.50 -13.31
C ASN A 127 5.27 -3.77 -12.27
N GLY A 128 4.23 -4.53 -12.60
CA GLY A 128 3.15 -4.92 -11.69
C GLY A 128 3.55 -6.11 -10.82
N VAL A 129 3.05 -6.14 -9.58
CA VAL A 129 3.54 -7.03 -8.51
C VAL A 129 3.59 -8.50 -8.91
N LYS A 130 2.46 -9.09 -9.30
CA LYS A 130 2.43 -10.53 -9.63
C LYS A 130 3.36 -10.87 -10.79
N ARG A 131 3.28 -10.13 -11.90
CA ARG A 131 4.10 -10.43 -13.08
C ARG A 131 5.59 -10.18 -12.80
N TYR A 132 5.94 -9.05 -12.19
CA TYR A 132 7.31 -8.71 -11.84
C TYR A 132 7.97 -9.83 -11.03
N PHE A 133 7.38 -10.23 -9.89
CA PHE A 133 7.95 -11.28 -9.04
C PHE A 133 7.97 -12.65 -9.73
N LYS A 134 6.96 -12.99 -10.54
CA LYS A 134 6.92 -14.25 -11.30
C LYS A 134 8.03 -14.35 -12.35
N GLU A 135 8.44 -13.22 -12.95
CA GLU A 135 9.50 -13.19 -13.96
C GLU A 135 10.92 -13.22 -13.35
N LYS A 136 11.08 -12.98 -12.04
CA LYS A 136 12.37 -13.07 -11.36
C LYS A 136 12.71 -14.51 -10.99
N LYS A 137 13.79 -15.05 -11.58
CA LYS A 137 14.24 -16.44 -11.38
C LYS A 137 14.48 -16.85 -9.93
N HIS A 138 14.85 -15.92 -9.06
CA HIS A 138 15.11 -16.20 -7.64
C HIS A 138 13.85 -16.22 -6.77
N TRP A 139 12.69 -15.82 -7.31
CA TRP A 139 11.39 -15.93 -6.67
C TRP A 139 10.63 -17.13 -7.23
N LYS A 140 10.15 -17.99 -6.33
CA LYS A 140 9.28 -19.12 -6.69
C LYS A 140 7.84 -18.79 -6.34
N LEU A 141 6.95 -18.77 -7.34
CA LEU A 141 5.50 -18.72 -7.10
C LEU A 141 5.04 -20.06 -6.53
N LEU A 142 4.49 -20.06 -5.32
CA LEU A 142 3.97 -21.25 -4.65
C LEU A 142 2.47 -21.42 -4.86
N GLN A 143 1.70 -20.33 -4.84
CA GLN A 143 0.24 -20.37 -4.92
C GLN A 143 -0.33 -19.10 -5.53
N SER A 144 -1.47 -19.24 -6.20
CA SER A 144 -2.29 -18.16 -6.76
C SER A 144 -3.75 -18.50 -6.42
N ILE A 145 -4.36 -17.74 -5.51
CA ILE A 145 -5.70 -17.99 -4.97
C ILE A 145 -6.60 -16.84 -5.43
N LYS A 146 -7.68 -17.14 -6.16
CA LYS A 146 -8.65 -16.12 -6.57
C LYS A 146 -9.79 -16.01 -5.56
N ASN A 147 -10.48 -14.87 -5.55
CA ASN A 147 -11.67 -14.60 -4.74
C ASN A 147 -11.43 -14.95 -3.27
N VAL A 148 -10.43 -14.30 -2.68
CA VAL A 148 -9.88 -14.65 -1.36
C VAL A 148 -10.91 -14.42 -0.23
N TYR A 149 -11.77 -13.43 -0.42
CA TYR A 149 -12.91 -13.11 0.45
C TYR A 149 -14.21 -13.24 -0.35
N LYS A 150 -15.35 -13.57 0.28
CA LYS A 150 -16.60 -13.80 -0.47
C LYS A 150 -17.10 -12.51 -1.14
N ASP A 151 -16.85 -11.36 -0.54
CA ASP A 151 -17.16 -10.03 -1.08
C ASP A 151 -16.24 -9.60 -2.24
N SER A 152 -15.22 -10.41 -2.56
CA SER A 152 -14.24 -10.14 -3.60
C SER A 152 -13.47 -8.84 -3.41
N VAL A 153 -13.27 -8.39 -2.16
CA VAL A 153 -12.38 -7.23 -1.86
C VAL A 153 -10.95 -7.51 -2.31
N VAL A 154 -10.48 -8.74 -2.14
CA VAL A 154 -9.20 -9.23 -2.70
C VAL A 154 -9.50 -10.23 -3.81
N LEU A 155 -9.21 -9.82 -5.05
CA LEU A 155 -9.46 -10.61 -6.25
C LEU A 155 -8.49 -11.78 -6.37
N GLU A 156 -7.24 -11.59 -5.95
CA GLU A 156 -6.21 -12.62 -6.00
C GLU A 156 -5.16 -12.42 -4.90
N ARG A 157 -4.79 -13.52 -4.26
CA ARG A 157 -3.60 -13.63 -3.41
C ARG A 157 -2.56 -14.50 -4.09
N VAL A 158 -1.34 -14.00 -4.21
CA VAL A 158 -0.18 -14.79 -4.66
C VAL A 158 0.82 -14.95 -3.55
N ILE A 159 1.45 -16.12 -3.48
CA ILE A 159 2.48 -16.43 -2.48
C ILE A 159 3.77 -16.74 -3.22
N PHE A 160 4.80 -15.92 -3.02
CA PHE A 160 6.15 -16.16 -3.51
C PHE A 160 7.08 -16.55 -2.36
N ARG A 161 8.11 -17.33 -2.68
CA ARG A 161 9.18 -17.71 -1.74
C ARG A 161 10.54 -17.47 -2.35
N ARG A 162 11.49 -16.99 -1.53
CA ARG A 162 12.92 -16.89 -1.85
C ARG A 162 13.74 -17.23 -0.61
N THR A 163 14.93 -17.79 -0.82
CA THR A 163 15.96 -17.92 0.22
C THR A 163 17.15 -17.04 -0.16
N TYR A 164 17.65 -16.27 0.81
CA TYR A 164 18.71 -15.28 0.64
C TYR A 164 20.09 -15.82 1.09
N PRO A 165 21.20 -15.17 0.68
CA PRO A 165 22.55 -15.60 1.07
C PRO A 165 22.79 -15.69 2.58
N ASN A 166 22.14 -14.84 3.39
CA ASN A 166 22.19 -14.92 4.86
C ASN A 166 21.28 -16.02 5.45
N GLN A 167 20.79 -16.96 4.63
CA GLN A 167 19.87 -18.04 4.97
C GLN A 167 18.45 -17.60 5.35
N ALA A 168 18.13 -16.31 5.27
CA ALA A 168 16.75 -15.85 5.46
C ALA A 168 15.84 -16.47 4.39
N THR A 169 14.78 -17.14 4.80
CA THR A 169 13.69 -17.56 3.90
C THR A 169 12.58 -16.55 4.00
N VAL A 170 12.23 -15.92 2.88
CA VAL A 170 11.18 -14.90 2.79
C VAL A 170 9.98 -15.44 2.04
N TYR A 171 8.79 -15.24 2.61
CA TYR A 171 7.52 -15.35 1.91
C TYR A 171 6.96 -13.97 1.61
N ILE A 172 6.63 -13.70 0.35
CA ILE A 172 5.78 -12.58 -0.04
C ILE A 172 4.37 -13.10 -0.24
N ILE A 173 3.44 -12.56 0.53
CA ILE A 173 2.00 -12.69 0.29
C ILE A 173 1.59 -11.37 -0.34
N ALA A 174 1.12 -11.38 -1.57
CA ALA A 174 0.61 -10.17 -2.22
C ALA A 174 -0.86 -10.34 -2.53
N ASP A 175 -1.65 -9.36 -2.09
CA ASP A 175 -3.09 -9.28 -2.29
C ASP A 175 -3.42 -8.19 -3.31
N ALA A 176 -4.07 -8.58 -4.41
CA ALA A 176 -4.66 -7.67 -5.38
C ALA A 176 -6.05 -7.23 -4.89
N TYR A 177 -6.10 -6.06 -4.28
CA TYR A 177 -7.34 -5.42 -3.85
C TYR A 177 -8.06 -4.81 -5.04
N ARG A 178 -9.37 -5.06 -5.14
CA ARG A 178 -10.20 -4.51 -6.20
C ARG A 178 -10.16 -2.97 -6.17
N GLY A 179 -10.08 -2.35 -7.34
CA GLY A 179 -9.79 -0.92 -7.46
C GLY A 179 -10.80 0.01 -6.78
N ASP A 180 -12.08 -0.36 -6.78
CA ASP A 180 -13.19 0.30 -6.07
C ASP A 180 -13.20 0.07 -4.55
N LYS A 181 -12.23 -0.70 -4.01
CA LYS A 181 -12.11 -1.04 -2.59
C LYS A 181 -10.92 -0.36 -1.92
N MET A 182 -10.58 0.86 -2.34
CA MET A 182 -9.47 1.62 -1.75
C MET A 182 -9.63 1.80 -0.23
N LEU A 183 -10.81 2.20 0.25
CA LEU A 183 -11.07 2.37 1.69
C LEU A 183 -10.84 1.06 2.48
N ALA A 184 -11.33 -0.06 1.97
CA ALA A 184 -11.11 -1.38 2.59
C ALA A 184 -9.62 -1.76 2.58
N THR A 185 -8.90 -1.43 1.51
CA THR A 185 -7.46 -1.66 1.39
C THR A 185 -6.68 -0.90 2.46
N LEU A 186 -6.98 0.40 2.64
CA LEU A 186 -6.36 1.23 3.68
C LEU A 186 -6.68 0.69 5.07
N ASN A 187 -7.93 0.32 5.35
CA ASN A 187 -8.32 -0.24 6.64
C ASN A 187 -7.61 -1.58 6.92
N HIS A 188 -7.51 -2.47 5.94
CA HIS A 188 -6.79 -3.74 6.09
C HIS A 188 -5.29 -3.51 6.31
N PHE A 189 -4.69 -2.58 5.58
CA PHE A 189 -3.29 -2.22 5.76
C PHE A 189 -3.04 -1.63 7.16
N SER A 190 -3.88 -0.70 7.62
CA SER A 190 -3.78 -0.11 8.97
C SER A 190 -4.00 -1.13 10.08
N ARG A 191 -4.92 -2.09 9.92
CA ARG A 191 -5.08 -3.21 10.87
C ARG A 191 -3.86 -4.13 10.90
N ALA A 192 -3.23 -4.37 9.76
CA ALA A 192 -2.00 -5.14 9.67
C ALA A 192 -0.82 -4.40 10.31
N MET A 193 -0.65 -3.11 10.06
CA MET A 193 0.36 -2.28 10.72
C MET A 193 0.21 -2.34 12.25
N SER A 194 -1.02 -2.21 12.75
CA SER A 194 -1.33 -2.06 14.18
C SER A 194 -1.53 -3.37 14.95
N ASN A 195 -1.32 -4.54 14.34
CA ASN A 195 -1.62 -5.84 14.96
C ASN A 195 -3.09 -6.11 15.33
N ASN A 196 -4.03 -5.24 14.94
CA ASN A 196 -5.47 -5.42 15.26
C ASN A 196 -6.13 -6.58 14.51
N TYR A 197 -5.43 -7.20 13.57
CA TYR A 197 -5.91 -8.40 12.90
C TYR A 197 -4.74 -9.21 12.39
N SER A 198 -4.75 -10.50 12.68
CA SER A 198 -3.80 -11.47 12.14
C SER A 198 -4.57 -12.68 11.66
N LYS A 199 -4.05 -13.38 10.65
CA LYS A 199 -4.65 -14.62 10.15
C LYS A 199 -3.55 -15.61 9.80
N LYS A 200 -3.77 -16.88 10.10
CA LYS A 200 -2.91 -17.96 9.60
C LYS A 200 -3.40 -18.40 8.22
N ILE A 201 -2.45 -18.60 7.31
CA ILE A 201 -2.69 -19.28 6.04
C ILE A 201 -1.86 -20.54 5.96
N THR A 202 -2.35 -21.53 5.22
CA THR A 202 -1.66 -22.81 5.00
C THR A 202 -0.93 -22.75 3.66
N LEU A 203 0.35 -23.11 3.66
CA LEU A 203 1.19 -23.22 2.48
C LEU A 203 1.01 -24.60 1.81
N PRO A 204 1.48 -24.79 0.56
CA PRO A 204 1.35 -26.07 -0.14
C PRO A 204 2.01 -27.26 0.57
N ASP A 205 3.01 -27.02 1.41
CA ASP A 205 3.68 -28.04 2.23
C ASP A 205 2.99 -28.28 3.59
N SER A 206 1.76 -27.77 3.76
CA SER A 206 0.95 -27.80 4.99
C SER A 206 1.51 -27.00 6.17
N SER A 207 2.68 -26.35 6.03
CA SER A 207 3.15 -25.39 7.03
C SER A 207 2.22 -24.18 7.08
N ARG A 208 2.21 -23.47 8.22
CA ARG A 208 1.37 -22.29 8.43
C ARG A 208 2.23 -21.07 8.67
N ILE A 209 1.81 -19.95 8.07
CA ILE A 209 2.41 -18.64 8.30
C ILE A 209 1.34 -17.63 8.69
N ASP A 210 1.70 -16.69 9.56
CA ASP A 210 0.85 -15.57 9.95
C ASP A 210 0.96 -14.44 8.92
N ILE A 211 -0.19 -13.87 8.55
CA ILE A 211 -0.32 -12.70 7.68
C ILE A 211 -1.06 -11.58 8.41
N HIS A 212 -1.16 -10.42 7.75
CA HIS A 212 -1.69 -9.18 8.34
C HIS A 212 -0.79 -8.73 9.50
N GLY A 213 -1.33 -8.58 10.71
CA GLY A 213 -0.58 -8.20 11.91
C GLY A 213 0.57 -9.13 12.24
N GLY A 214 0.42 -10.43 11.95
CA GLY A 214 1.47 -11.42 12.19
C GLY A 214 2.58 -11.45 11.13
N ALA A 215 2.50 -10.62 10.08
CA ALA A 215 3.61 -10.44 9.15
C ALA A 215 4.71 -9.57 9.79
N ASP A 216 5.97 -9.84 9.43
CA ASP A 216 7.12 -9.08 9.95
C ASP A 216 7.29 -7.72 9.24
N LEU A 217 6.87 -7.66 7.97
CA LEU A 217 6.85 -6.45 7.16
C LEU A 217 5.50 -6.35 6.43
N VAL A 218 4.86 -5.19 6.51
CA VAL A 218 3.66 -4.87 5.72
C VAL A 218 3.99 -3.79 4.70
N VAL A 219 3.50 -3.95 3.49
CA VAL A 219 3.83 -3.07 2.36
C VAL A 219 2.57 -2.62 1.65
N PHE A 220 2.40 -1.31 1.49
CA PHE A 220 1.39 -0.73 0.61
C PHE A 220 2.05 -0.32 -0.72
N ASN A 221 1.48 -0.70 -1.86
CA ASN A 221 2.04 -0.39 -3.17
C ASN A 221 0.95 -0.11 -4.22
N GLY A 222 0.80 1.16 -4.60
CA GLY A 222 -0.23 1.59 -5.55
C GLY A 222 -0.56 3.08 -5.42
N HIS A 223 -1.79 3.45 -5.79
CA HIS A 223 -2.32 4.80 -5.58
C HIS A 223 -2.40 5.15 -4.08
N ASN A 224 -2.09 6.39 -3.72
CA ASN A 224 -2.24 6.86 -2.34
C ASN A 224 -3.72 7.15 -2.06
N GLY A 225 -4.42 6.17 -1.53
CA GLY A 225 -5.84 6.29 -1.22
C GLY A 225 -6.18 7.34 -0.17
N PHE A 226 -5.24 7.81 0.66
CA PHE A 226 -5.54 8.92 1.58
C PHE A 226 -5.82 10.24 0.86
N LEU A 227 -5.45 10.35 -0.42
CA LEU A 227 -5.82 11.49 -1.27
C LEU A 227 -7.28 11.44 -1.74
N ASP A 228 -7.94 10.28 -1.63
CA ASP A 228 -9.31 10.07 -2.10
C ASP A 228 -10.36 10.36 -1.02
N PHE A 229 -9.94 10.57 0.24
CA PHE A 229 -10.84 10.62 1.39
C PHE A 229 -10.53 11.81 2.31
N ALA A 230 -11.53 12.23 3.08
CA ALA A 230 -11.36 13.22 4.14
C ALA A 230 -10.53 12.66 5.31
N GLU A 231 -9.92 13.52 6.14
CA GLU A 231 -8.98 13.11 7.19
C GLU A 231 -9.58 12.16 8.26
N ASP A 232 -10.89 12.19 8.48
CA ASP A 232 -11.60 11.30 9.39
C ASP A 232 -12.02 9.96 8.75
N ILE A 233 -11.63 9.73 7.49
CA ILE A 233 -11.93 8.54 6.68
C ILE A 233 -10.59 8.10 6.06
N PRO A 234 -9.84 7.12 6.59
CA PRO A 234 -10.25 5.77 7.03
C PRO A 234 -10.30 5.58 8.55
N THR A 235 -10.61 4.35 8.99
CA THR A 235 -10.61 4.03 10.41
C THR A 235 -9.20 4.10 10.98
N LYS A 236 -9.05 4.82 12.09
CA LYS A 236 -7.80 4.92 12.85
C LYS A 236 -7.62 3.66 13.69
N PHE A 237 -6.52 2.94 13.48
CA PHE A 237 -6.20 1.74 14.23
C PHE A 237 -4.95 1.96 15.09
N TYR A 238 -5.05 1.56 16.36
CA TYR A 238 -4.00 1.75 17.35
C TYR A 238 -3.40 0.41 17.73
N ASN A 239 -2.08 0.34 17.86
CA ASN A 239 -1.48 -0.89 18.37
C ASN A 239 -1.81 -1.08 19.84
N THR A 240 -2.51 -2.17 20.15
CA THR A 240 -2.89 -2.56 21.51
C THR A 240 -2.00 -3.69 22.05
N THR A 241 -0.91 -4.00 21.34
CA THR A 241 0.06 -5.03 21.67
C THR A 241 1.43 -4.42 21.93
N ASN A 242 2.33 -5.18 22.56
CA ASN A 242 3.73 -4.76 22.73
C ASN A 242 4.60 -5.09 21.50
N SER A 243 4.01 -5.60 20.41
CA SER A 243 4.75 -5.99 19.22
C SER A 243 4.78 -4.85 18.19
N LYS A 244 5.98 -4.51 17.73
CA LYS A 244 6.23 -3.53 16.68
C LYS A 244 6.65 -4.27 15.40
N LYS A 245 6.40 -3.67 14.24
CA LYS A 245 6.82 -4.23 12.94
C LYS A 245 7.30 -3.16 11.98
N ASP A 246 7.93 -3.56 10.89
CA ASP A 246 8.27 -2.63 9.82
C ASP A 246 7.07 -2.39 8.87
N MET A 247 7.01 -1.19 8.30
CA MET A 247 6.10 -0.87 7.21
C MET A 247 6.80 -0.13 6.07
N VAL A 248 6.29 -0.32 4.85
CA VAL A 248 6.67 0.41 3.64
C VAL A 248 5.40 0.95 2.97
N ALA A 249 5.47 2.16 2.44
CA ALA A 249 4.43 2.69 1.56
C ALA A 249 5.04 3.30 0.30
N ILE A 250 4.84 2.62 -0.83
CA ILE A 250 5.24 3.08 -2.17
C ILE A 250 3.99 3.56 -2.88
N ALA A 251 3.67 4.84 -2.65
CA ALA A 251 2.54 5.57 -3.22
C ALA A 251 2.90 7.08 -3.26
N CYS A 252 2.23 7.88 -4.09
CA CYS A 252 2.50 9.33 -4.17
C CYS A 252 2.35 10.02 -2.80
N PHE A 253 3.30 10.88 -2.40
CA PHE A 253 3.26 11.63 -1.14
C PHE A 253 3.10 10.76 0.12
N ALA A 254 3.53 9.50 0.06
CA ALA A 254 3.27 8.55 1.15
C ALA A 254 3.89 8.97 2.50
N ASN A 255 4.96 9.75 2.51
CA ASN A 255 5.60 10.24 3.74
C ASN A 255 4.64 11.03 4.63
N GLU A 256 3.79 11.88 4.09
CA GLU A 256 2.90 12.76 4.88
C GLU A 256 1.75 11.96 5.51
N TYR A 257 1.07 11.15 4.69
CA TYR A 257 -0.17 10.49 5.09
C TYR A 257 0.07 9.20 5.89
N PHE A 258 0.99 8.36 5.44
CA PHE A 258 1.21 7.05 6.07
C PHE A 258 2.03 7.13 7.35
N GLU A 259 2.78 8.22 7.60
CA GLU A 259 3.51 8.40 8.86
C GLU A 259 2.59 8.47 10.06
N ARG A 260 1.50 9.23 9.94
CA ARG A 260 0.53 9.42 11.02
C ARG A 260 -0.10 8.10 11.42
N GLU A 261 -0.47 7.28 10.43
CA GLU A 261 -1.01 5.95 10.70
C GLU A 261 0.06 4.99 11.24
N ALA A 262 1.29 5.08 10.75
CA ALA A 262 2.41 4.28 11.24
C ALA A 262 2.73 4.56 12.73
N LEU A 263 2.66 5.83 13.15
CA LEU A 263 2.81 6.22 14.56
C LEU A 263 1.73 5.59 15.45
N ARG A 264 0.44 5.74 15.08
CA ARG A 264 -0.69 5.13 15.81
C ARG A 264 -0.59 3.62 15.87
N ALA A 265 -0.16 3.01 14.78
CA ALA A 265 0.00 1.57 14.63
C ALA A 265 1.32 1.02 15.24
N GLN A 266 2.19 1.88 15.76
CA GLN A 266 3.55 1.51 16.18
C GLN A 266 4.28 0.64 15.14
N ALA A 267 4.13 0.99 13.86
CA ALA A 267 4.82 0.36 12.75
C ALA A 267 5.95 1.26 12.28
N TYR A 268 7.19 0.77 12.26
CA TYR A 268 8.36 1.57 11.91
C TYR A 268 8.43 1.77 10.38
N PRO A 269 8.38 3.01 9.87
CA PRO A 269 8.32 3.26 8.44
C PRO A 269 9.71 3.24 7.81
N ILE A 270 10.14 2.09 7.27
CA ILE A 270 11.50 1.97 6.72
C ILE A 270 11.69 2.84 5.47
N VAL A 271 10.76 2.79 4.51
CA VAL A 271 10.86 3.55 3.25
C VAL A 271 9.48 4.03 2.80
N ARG A 272 9.39 5.33 2.50
CA ARG A 272 8.19 5.98 1.96
C ARG A 272 8.56 7.03 0.94
N ALA A 273 7.72 7.21 -0.07
CA ALA A 273 7.94 8.23 -1.11
C ALA A 273 7.69 9.65 -0.61
N LYS A 274 8.50 10.61 -1.08
CA LYS A 274 8.36 12.03 -0.74
C LYS A 274 7.36 12.78 -1.62
N SER A 275 7.19 12.33 -2.86
CA SER A 275 6.46 13.07 -3.90
C SER A 275 5.71 12.09 -4.80
N THR A 276 5.23 12.57 -5.95
CA THR A 276 4.65 11.71 -6.98
C THR A 276 5.68 10.75 -7.57
N LEU A 277 5.29 9.50 -7.80
CA LEU A 277 6.09 8.53 -8.54
C LEU A 277 5.21 7.47 -9.19
N HIS A 278 5.79 6.67 -10.08
CA HIS A 278 5.21 5.39 -10.49
C HIS A 278 5.46 4.30 -9.42
N PRO A 279 4.43 3.77 -8.73
CA PRO A 279 4.61 2.82 -7.63
C PRO A 279 4.82 1.38 -8.15
N GLY A 280 5.93 1.13 -8.84
CA GLY A 280 6.24 -0.17 -9.42
C GLY A 280 6.83 -1.19 -8.44
N ALA A 281 6.58 -2.47 -8.69
CA ALA A 281 7.05 -3.59 -7.88
C ALA A 281 8.58 -3.70 -7.78
N PHE A 282 9.32 -3.13 -8.73
CA PHE A 282 10.79 -3.09 -8.71
C PHE A 282 11.33 -2.30 -7.52
N ILE A 283 10.62 -1.27 -7.05
CA ILE A 283 10.98 -0.48 -5.86
C ILE A 283 10.83 -1.36 -4.62
N VAL A 284 9.65 -1.99 -4.49
CA VAL A 284 9.32 -2.89 -3.38
C VAL A 284 10.30 -4.07 -3.33
N SER A 285 10.63 -4.65 -4.48
CA SER A 285 11.60 -5.74 -4.57
C SER A 285 12.99 -5.33 -4.09
N ALA A 286 13.45 -4.12 -4.42
CA ALA A 286 14.76 -3.64 -3.96
C ALA A 286 14.78 -3.45 -2.43
N ILE A 287 13.69 -2.92 -1.86
CA ILE A 287 13.54 -2.76 -0.41
C ILE A 287 13.50 -4.12 0.29
N ILE A 288 12.72 -5.08 -0.23
CA ILE A 288 12.61 -6.42 0.36
C ILE A 288 13.95 -7.15 0.30
N ASP A 289 14.73 -6.97 -0.77
CA ASP A 289 16.04 -7.62 -0.90
C ASP A 289 17.02 -7.17 0.19
N ASP A 290 17.08 -5.87 0.48
CA ASP A 290 17.92 -5.32 1.54
C ASP A 290 17.36 -5.65 2.94
N TRP A 291 16.03 -5.57 3.11
CA TRP A 291 15.36 -5.91 4.36
C TRP A 291 15.59 -7.38 4.74
N ALA A 292 15.48 -8.31 3.79
CA ALA A 292 15.74 -9.73 4.01
C ALA A 292 17.20 -10.01 4.38
N MET A 293 18.12 -9.19 3.86
CA MET A 293 19.55 -9.23 4.18
C MET A 293 19.91 -8.47 5.46
N LEU A 294 18.92 -7.94 6.19
CA LEU A 294 19.07 -7.18 7.43
C LEU A 294 20.00 -5.96 7.28
N GLN A 295 19.97 -5.33 6.10
CA GLN A 295 20.74 -4.11 5.85
C GLN A 295 20.19 -2.92 6.63
N PRO A 296 20.99 -1.86 6.86
CA PRO A 296 20.49 -0.62 7.44
C PRO A 296 19.37 0.00 6.59
N VAL A 297 18.45 0.72 7.23
CA VAL A 297 17.32 1.40 6.56
C VAL A 297 17.79 2.40 5.49
N GLU A 298 18.96 3.00 5.67
CA GLU A 298 19.57 3.87 4.65
C GLU A 298 19.85 3.12 3.34
N GLU A 299 20.35 1.88 3.40
CA GLU A 299 20.59 1.07 2.21
C GLU A 299 19.27 0.73 1.51
N MET A 300 18.25 0.32 2.27
CA MET A 300 16.91 0.04 1.72
C MET A 300 16.35 1.24 0.94
N ARG A 301 16.55 2.46 1.48
CA ARG A 301 16.14 3.72 0.86
C ARG A 301 16.94 4.02 -0.42
N LEU A 302 18.26 3.82 -0.39
CA LEU A 302 19.14 4.04 -1.54
C LEU A 302 18.88 3.03 -2.67
N SER A 303 18.63 1.78 -2.34
CA SER A 303 18.25 0.73 -3.29
C SER A 303 16.89 1.00 -3.93
N ALA A 304 15.91 1.49 -3.16
CA ALA A 304 14.63 1.94 -3.69
C ALA A 304 14.79 3.07 -4.73
N GLY A 305 15.58 4.09 -4.39
CA GLY A 305 15.93 5.21 -5.27
C GLY A 305 16.61 4.75 -6.56
N SER A 306 17.59 3.86 -6.41
CA SER A 306 18.38 3.35 -7.54
C SER A 306 17.53 2.49 -8.46
N ALA A 307 16.67 1.62 -7.91
CA ALA A 307 15.73 0.83 -8.69
C ALA A 307 14.76 1.71 -9.50
N TYR A 308 14.32 2.84 -8.93
CA TYR A 308 13.52 3.82 -9.66
C TYR A 308 14.28 4.49 -10.81
N CYS A 309 15.48 4.97 -10.57
CA CYS A 309 16.28 5.63 -11.61
C CYS A 309 16.75 4.71 -12.71
N ASN A 310 16.95 3.41 -12.43
CA ASN A 310 17.29 2.43 -13.46
C ASN A 310 16.19 2.27 -14.53
N ILE A 311 14.92 2.56 -14.19
CA ILE A 311 13.80 2.48 -15.13
C ILE A 311 13.49 3.83 -15.76
N HIS A 312 13.65 4.93 -15.01
CA HIS A 312 13.24 6.27 -15.43
C HIS A 312 14.42 7.18 -15.85
N ASN A 313 15.64 6.65 -15.93
CA ASN A 313 16.86 7.38 -16.30
C ASN A 313 17.08 8.67 -15.50
N CYS A 314 16.87 8.63 -14.17
CA CYS A 314 17.11 9.79 -13.32
C CYS A 314 18.54 9.89 -12.76
N SER A 315 18.90 11.10 -12.31
CA SER A 315 20.22 11.39 -11.75
C SER A 315 20.45 10.68 -10.40
N VAL A 316 21.72 10.51 -10.02
CA VAL A 316 22.11 10.01 -8.70
C VAL A 316 21.51 10.87 -7.57
N GLN A 317 21.47 12.19 -7.75
CA GLN A 317 20.88 13.10 -6.77
C GLN A 317 19.37 12.86 -6.63
N THR A 318 18.67 12.60 -7.74
CA THR A 318 17.25 12.23 -7.71
C THR A 318 17.04 10.92 -6.98
N SER A 319 17.82 9.88 -7.31
CA SER A 319 17.79 8.57 -6.62
C SER A 319 17.85 8.74 -5.09
N LYS A 320 18.77 9.59 -4.62
CA LYS A 320 18.95 9.86 -3.19
C LYS A 320 17.85 10.70 -2.54
N ASN A 321 16.93 11.31 -3.27
CA ASN A 321 15.95 12.24 -2.70
C ASN A 321 14.48 11.80 -2.87
N LEU A 322 14.20 10.73 -3.62
CA LEU A 322 12.83 10.26 -3.88
C LEU A 322 12.11 9.69 -2.64
N PHE A 323 12.85 9.20 -1.66
CA PHE A 323 12.31 8.48 -0.52
C PHE A 323 12.83 9.03 0.82
N TYR A 324 11.97 9.01 1.84
CA TYR A 324 12.35 9.13 3.25
C TYR A 324 12.76 7.77 3.81
N LYS A 325 13.64 7.78 4.83
CA LYS A 325 13.91 6.65 5.72
C LYS A 325 13.39 6.95 7.12
N GLY A 326 12.93 5.92 7.83
CA GLY A 326 12.51 6.05 9.23
C GLY A 326 11.50 7.18 9.41
N TRP A 327 11.46 7.77 10.59
CA TRP A 327 10.59 8.92 10.90
C TRP A 327 11.10 10.22 10.24
N CYS A 328 10.18 11.03 9.72
CA CYS A 328 10.45 12.35 9.17
C CYS A 328 10.49 13.37 10.32
N PRO A 329 11.65 13.95 10.68
CA PRO A 329 11.75 14.87 11.81
C PRO A 329 10.81 16.07 11.68
N GLU A 330 10.64 16.60 10.46
CA GLU A 330 9.79 17.76 10.19
C GLU A 330 8.31 17.51 10.52
N ASN A 331 7.87 16.25 10.47
CA ASN A 331 6.49 15.86 10.77
C ASN A 331 6.26 15.56 12.26
N LEU A 332 7.34 15.48 13.07
CA LEU A 332 7.26 15.24 14.51
C LEU A 332 7.15 16.54 15.32
N ASP A 333 7.66 17.66 14.77
CA ASP A 333 7.69 18.97 15.43
C ASP A 333 6.44 19.82 15.15
N SER A 334 5.67 19.49 14.12
CA SER A 334 4.36 20.08 13.88
C SER A 334 3.39 19.61 14.97
N SER A 335 3.05 20.52 15.89
CA SER A 335 1.92 20.34 16.78
C SER A 335 0.66 20.15 15.93
N PHE A 336 0.19 18.91 15.83
CA PHE A 336 -1.10 18.57 15.24
C PHE A 336 -2.15 18.44 16.32
#